data_AF-A0A7C9ABL3-F1
#
_entry.id   AF-A0A7C9ABL3-F1
#
_cell.length_a   1.000
_cell.length_b   1.000
_cell.length_c   1.000
_cell.angle_alpha   90.00
_cell.angle_beta   90.00
_cell.angle_gamma   90.00
#
_symmetry.space_group_name_H-M   'P 1'
#
loop_
_entity.id
_entity.type
_entity.pdbx_description
1 polymer ?
#
loop_
_entity_poly.entity_id
_entity_poly.type
_entity_poly.pdbx_seq_one_letter_code
_entity_poly.pdbx_strand_id
1 'polypeptide(L)'
;RLDWCLFSFASLQPNNIFLSEASNMAIVMGPNMSGKSTYLQQVCLIVILAQIGCYIPARYSTIRVVDRIFTRMGAVDNLESNSSTFMTEMRETAFILQSASQ
;
A
#
# COMPACT_ATOMS: atom_id res chain seq x y z
N ARG A 1 17.60 -28.35 -5.50
CA ARG A 1 16.22 -28.59 -5.96
C ARG A 1 15.33 -28.43 -4.72
N LEU A 2 14.85 -27.21 -4.47
CA LEU A 2 14.00 -26.89 -3.34
C LEU A 2 12.64 -26.57 -3.92
N ASP A 3 11.73 -27.53 -3.80
CA ASP A 3 10.36 -27.47 -4.27
C ASP A 3 9.59 -26.47 -3.39
N TRP A 4 9.57 -25.21 -3.82
CA TRP A 4 8.68 -24.15 -3.35
C TRP A 4 7.24 -24.35 -3.86
N CYS A 5 6.73 -25.58 -3.83
CA CYS A 5 5.41 -25.93 -4.33
C CYS A 5 4.45 -26.21 -3.17
N LEU A 6 4.16 -25.19 -2.37
CA LEU A 6 3.11 -25.26 -1.34
C LEU A 6 2.49 -23.88 -1.05
N PHE A 7 2.18 -23.14 -2.10
CA PHE A 7 1.05 -22.20 -2.10
C PHE A 7 0.50 -22.17 -3.51
N SER A 8 -0.66 -22.78 -3.72
CA SER A 8 -1.50 -22.51 -4.90
C SER A 8 -2.02 -21.08 -4.77
N PHE A 9 -1.16 -20.09 -5.00
CA PHE A 9 -1.59 -18.71 -5.18
C PHE A 9 -2.52 -18.69 -6.38
N ALA A 10 -3.75 -18.26 -6.17
CA ALA A 10 -4.59 -17.79 -7.27
C ALA A 10 -3.73 -16.92 -8.21
N SER A 11 -3.91 -17.08 -9.52
CA SER A 11 -3.11 -16.40 -10.55
C SER A 11 -2.98 -14.91 -10.26
N LEU A 12 -1.81 -14.49 -9.78
CA LEU A 12 -1.54 -13.08 -9.48
C LEU A 12 -1.40 -12.35 -10.81
N GLN A 13 -2.35 -11.46 -11.09
CA GLN A 13 -2.30 -10.63 -12.28
C GLN A 13 -1.30 -9.49 -12.05
N PRO A 14 -0.24 -9.35 -12.88
CA PRO A 14 0.68 -8.23 -12.76
C PRO A 14 -0.03 -6.91 -13.08
N ASN A 15 0.14 -5.92 -12.22
CA ASN A 15 -0.45 -4.60 -12.33
C ASN A 15 0.63 -3.54 -12.58
N ASN A 16 0.34 -2.56 -13.43
CA ASN A 16 1.23 -1.44 -13.71
C ASN A 16 0.83 -0.23 -12.88
N ILE A 17 1.82 0.52 -12.39
CA ILE A 17 1.63 1.77 -11.65
C ILE A 17 2.46 2.85 -12.33
N PHE A 18 1.85 4.01 -12.58
CA PHE A 18 2.55 5.18 -13.10
C PHE A 18 2.20 6.41 -12.26
N LEU A 19 3.21 7.00 -11.64
CA LEU A 19 3.10 8.22 -10.84
C LEU A 19 4.24 9.16 -11.24
N SER A 20 3.88 10.35 -11.70
CA SER A 20 4.81 11.38 -12.16
C SER A 20 4.54 12.68 -11.41
N GLU A 21 5.46 13.64 -11.45
CA GLU A 21 5.26 14.94 -10.79
C GLU A 21 4.00 15.68 -11.30
N ALA A 22 3.65 15.47 -12.58
CA ALA A 22 2.41 15.98 -13.16
C ALA A 22 1.16 15.19 -12.73
N SER A 23 1.33 13.97 -12.22
CA SER A 23 0.26 13.03 -11.87
C SER A 23 0.61 12.27 -10.56
N ASN A 24 0.67 13.02 -9.45
CA ASN A 24 1.03 12.50 -8.12
C ASN A 24 -0.13 11.87 -7.35
N MET A 25 -1.34 11.84 -7.93
CA MET A 25 -2.54 11.27 -7.31
C MET A 25 -3.16 10.23 -8.24
N ALA A 26 -3.40 9.03 -7.72
CA ALA A 26 -4.11 7.96 -8.42
C ALA A 26 -5.35 7.56 -7.62
N ILE A 27 -6.52 7.59 -8.28
CA ILE A 27 -7.79 7.17 -7.69
C ILE A 27 -8.11 5.75 -8.17
N VAL A 28 -8.13 4.79 -7.26
CA VAL A 28 -8.40 3.38 -7.56
C VAL A 28 -9.86 3.06 -7.24
N MET A 29 -10.69 2.98 -8.27
CA MET A 29 -12.11 2.62 -8.17
C MET A 29 -12.35 1.14 -8.51
N GLY A 30 -13.40 0.55 -7.96
CA GLY A 30 -13.82 -0.82 -8.30
C GLY A 30 -14.64 -1.49 -7.19
N PRO A 31 -15.32 -2.61 -7.49
CA PRO A 31 -16.19 -3.30 -6.53
C PRO A 31 -15.41 -3.82 -5.32
N ASN A 32 -16.07 -3.97 -4.17
CA ASN A 32 -15.45 -4.62 -3.01
C ASN A 32 -14.98 -6.03 -3.42
N MET A 33 -13.81 -6.44 -2.94
CA MET A 33 -13.11 -7.68 -3.34
C MET A 33 -12.43 -7.70 -4.73
N SER A 34 -12.40 -6.59 -5.49
CA SER A 34 -11.62 -6.52 -6.76
C SER A 34 -10.09 -6.47 -6.60
N GLY A 35 -9.56 -6.66 -5.39
CA GLY A 35 -8.11 -6.65 -5.15
C GLY A 35 -7.50 -5.25 -5.01
N LYS A 36 -8.31 -4.19 -4.84
CA LYS A 36 -7.80 -2.82 -4.63
C LYS A 36 -6.84 -2.69 -3.44
N SER A 37 -7.20 -3.31 -2.31
CA SER A 37 -6.33 -3.31 -1.12
C SER A 37 -5.03 -4.07 -1.37
N THR A 38 -5.11 -5.20 -2.09
CA THR A 38 -3.94 -5.98 -2.53
C THR A 38 -3.02 -5.16 -3.44
N TYR A 39 -3.60 -4.39 -4.37
CA TYR A 39 -2.85 -3.49 -5.25
C TYR A 39 -2.10 -2.41 -4.46
N LEU A 40 -2.75 -1.75 -3.50
CA LEU A 40 -2.11 -0.73 -2.65
C LEU A 40 -0.97 -1.33 -1.80
N GLN A 41 -1.20 -2.51 -1.21
CA GLN A 41 -0.17 -3.24 -0.46
C GLN A 41 1.01 -3.63 -1.35
N GLN A 42 0.74 -4.08 -2.57
CA GLN A 42 1.78 -4.41 -3.54
C GLN A 42 2.67 -3.22 -3.84
N VAL A 43 2.10 -2.03 -4.07
CA VAL A 43 2.88 -0.80 -4.31
C VAL A 43 3.79 -0.49 -3.12
N CYS A 44 3.24 -0.55 -1.91
CA CYS A 44 3.98 -0.27 -0.67
C CYS A 44 5.18 -1.22 -0.50
N LEU A 45 4.96 -2.53 -0.68
CA LEU A 45 6.02 -3.54 -0.57
C LEU A 45 7.11 -3.36 -1.63
N ILE A 46 6.73 -3.02 -2.87
CA ILE A 46 7.68 -2.74 -3.95
C ILE A 46 8.60 -1.57 -3.57
N VAL A 47 8.05 -0.49 -3.01
CA VAL A 47 8.84 0.69 -2.61
C VAL A 47 9.81 0.32 -1.47
N ILE A 48 9.35 -0.42 -0.47
CA ILE A 48 10.20 -0.86 0.66
C ILE A 48 11.35 -1.75 0.16
N LEU A 49 11.05 -2.76 -0.67
CA LEU A 49 12.08 -3.66 -1.22
C LEU A 49 13.11 -2.90 -2.06
N ALA A 50 12.66 -1.92 -2.84
CA ALA A 50 13.53 -1.07 -3.63
C ALA A 50 14.52 -0.27 -2.76
N GLN A 51 14.04 0.32 -1.66
CA GLN A 51 14.88 1.14 -0.78
C GLN A 51 15.85 0.32 0.07
N ILE A 52 15.51 -0.93 0.37
CA ILE A 52 16.44 -1.88 1.02
C ILE A 52 17.57 -2.30 0.04
N GLY A 53 17.38 -2.11 -1.27
CA GLY A 53 18.31 -2.56 -2.31
C GLY A 53 18.08 -4.01 -2.74
N CYS A 54 16.90 -4.57 -2.45
CA CYS A 54 16.52 -5.91 -2.87
C CYS A 54 15.97 -5.90 -4.31
N TYR A 55 16.01 -7.05 -4.97
CA TYR A 55 15.28 -7.25 -6.22
C TYR A 55 13.77 -7.19 -5.98
N ILE A 56 13.07 -6.55 -6.91
CA ILE A 56 11.63 -6.28 -6.84
C ILE A 56 10.94 -7.16 -7.90
N PRO A 57 9.73 -7.68 -7.63
CA PRO A 57 8.96 -8.45 -8.61
C PRO A 57 8.32 -7.55 -9.71
N ALA A 58 9.14 -6.93 -10.54
CA ALA A 58 8.71 -6.11 -11.68
C ALA A 58 9.61 -6.35 -12.90
N ARG A 59 9.04 -6.25 -14.11
CA ARG A 59 9.84 -6.33 -15.37
C ARG A 59 10.76 -5.12 -15.55
N TYR A 60 10.28 -3.95 -15.13
CA TYR A 60 11.00 -2.69 -15.13
C TYR A 60 10.44 -1.84 -13.98
N SER A 61 11.30 -1.11 -13.27
CA SER A 61 10.87 -0.20 -12.23
C SER A 61 11.78 1.04 -12.20
N THR A 62 11.15 2.20 -11.98
CA THR A 62 11.84 3.44 -11.64
C THR A 62 11.11 4.02 -10.45
N ILE A 63 11.76 3.99 -9.29
CA ILE A 63 11.15 4.34 -8.01
C ILE A 63 11.92 5.53 -7.44
N ARG A 64 11.19 6.58 -7.06
CA ARG A 64 11.77 7.72 -6.34
C ARG A 64 12.04 7.31 -4.90
N VAL A 65 13.11 7.84 -4.32
CA VAL A 65 13.36 7.68 -2.88
C VAL A 65 12.24 8.39 -2.13
N VAL A 66 11.57 7.67 -1.24
CA VAL A 66 10.52 8.21 -0.37
C VAL A 66 11.03 8.28 1.06
N ASP A 67 10.75 9.35 1.78
CA ASP A 67 11.17 9.45 3.18
C ASP A 67 10.22 8.67 4.11
N ARG A 68 8.92 8.69 3.80
CA ARG A 68 7.88 8.11 4.64
C ARG A 68 6.75 7.54 3.78
N ILE A 69 6.24 6.38 4.18
CA ILE A 69 5.06 5.76 3.56
C ILE A 69 3.94 5.76 4.58
N PHE A 70 2.86 6.45 4.26
CA PHE A 70 1.64 6.45 5.07
C PHE A 70 0.61 5.54 4.43
N THR A 71 -0.01 4.67 5.22
CA THR A 71 -1.11 3.83 4.77
C THR A 71 -2.24 3.89 5.78
N ARG A 72 -3.46 4.01 5.26
CA ARG A 72 -4.70 3.84 6.02
C ARG A 72 -5.54 2.83 5.27
N MET A 73 -5.52 1.60 5.72
CA MET A 73 -6.46 0.55 5.29
C MET A 73 -7.30 0.21 6.51
N GLY A 74 -8.62 0.16 6.37
CA GLY A 74 -9.57 0.11 7.48
C GLY A 74 -9.15 -0.81 8.63
N ALA A 75 -9.20 -0.29 9.84
CA ALA A 75 -8.81 -1.00 11.06
C ALA A 75 -9.83 -2.09 11.43
N VAL A 76 -9.36 -3.14 12.10
CA VAL A 76 -10.23 -4.01 12.89
C VAL A 76 -10.75 -3.20 14.08
N ASP A 77 -12.05 -3.26 14.33
CA ASP A 77 -12.70 -2.50 15.40
C ASP A 77 -12.01 -2.73 16.75
N ASN A 78 -11.36 -1.71 17.29
CA ASN A 78 -10.89 -1.71 18.67
C ASN A 78 -12.06 -1.35 19.60
N LEU A 79 -12.81 -2.37 19.99
CA LEU A 79 -13.95 -2.25 20.92
C LEU A 79 -13.54 -1.77 22.33
N GLU A 80 -12.25 -1.82 22.66
CA GLU A 80 -11.70 -1.48 23.99
C GLU A 80 -11.30 0.00 24.16
N SER A 81 -11.41 0.81 23.11
CA SER A 81 -11.13 2.25 23.22
C SER A 81 -12.41 3.03 23.53
N ASN A 82 -12.41 3.86 24.57
CA ASN A 82 -13.50 4.82 24.89
C ASN A 82 -13.65 5.94 23.83
N SER A 83 -13.30 5.66 22.58
CA SER A 83 -13.35 6.57 21.44
C SER A 83 -14.10 5.91 20.29
N SER A 84 -14.93 6.68 19.58
CA SER A 84 -15.61 6.17 18.40
C SER A 84 -14.60 5.79 17.32
N THR A 85 -14.91 4.76 16.54
CA THR A 85 -14.13 4.35 15.36
C THR A 85 -13.87 5.55 14.44
N PHE A 86 -14.89 6.38 14.22
CA PHE A 86 -14.76 7.63 13.47
C PHE A 86 -13.74 8.60 14.08
N MET A 87 -13.72 8.78 15.41
CA MET A 87 -12.75 9.67 16.06
C MET A 87 -11.32 9.16 15.87
N THR A 88 -11.09 7.85 16.00
CA THR A 88 -9.79 7.23 15.78
C THR A 88 -9.34 7.40 14.32
N GLU A 89 -10.25 7.16 13.38
CA GLU A 89 -10.01 7.34 11.94
C GLU A 89 -9.63 8.78 11.56
N MET A 90 -10.33 9.77 12.15
CA MET A 90 -10.04 11.18 11.89
C MET A 90 -8.70 11.60 12.50
N ARG A 91 -8.34 11.07 13.68
CA ARG A 91 -7.04 11.33 14.30
C ARG A 91 -5.88 10.76 13.48
N GLU A 92 -6.00 9.54 12.96
CA GLU A 92 -4.99 8.97 12.06
C GLU A 92 -4.85 9.79 10.77
N THR A 93 -5.97 10.22 10.19
CA THR A 93 -5.97 11.05 8.99
C THR A 93 -5.29 12.40 9.23
N ALA A 94 -5.57 13.03 10.38
CA ALA A 94 -4.91 14.27 10.78
C ALA A 94 -3.40 14.08 10.98
N PHE A 95 -2.98 12.96 11.59
CA PHE A 95 -1.57 12.62 11.76
C PHE A 95 -0.84 12.45 10.41
N ILE A 96 -1.47 11.78 9.45
CA ILE A 96 -0.93 11.61 8.09
C ILE A 96 -0.76 12.98 7.42
N LEU A 97 -1.78 13.85 7.49
CA LEU A 97 -1.71 15.19 6.88
C LEU A 97 -0.62 16.06 7.51
N GLN A 98 -0.49 16.04 8.84
CA GLN A 98 0.53 16.82 9.54
C GLN A 98 1.94 16.33 9.23
N SER A 99 2.14 15.01 9.15
CA SER A 99 3.45 14.40 8.92
C SER A 99 3.88 14.37 7.45
N ALA A 100 2.93 14.48 6.50
CA ALA A 100 3.23 14.48 5.08
C ALA A 100 3.75 15.84 4.56
N SER A 101 3.48 16.93 5.28
CA SER A 101 3.93 18.28 4.93
C SER A 101 5.31 18.64 5.49
N GLN A 102 5.89 17.78 6.33
CA GLN A 102 7.10 18.06 7.10
C GLN A 102 8.27 17.25 6.57
#